data_AF-A0A1F5JMX6-F1
#
_entry.id   AF-A0A1F5JMX6-F1
#
_cell.length_a   1.000
_cell.length_b   1.000
_cell.length_c   1.000
_cell.angle_alpha   90.00
_cell.angle_beta   90.00
_cell.angle_gamma   90.00
#
_symmetry.space_group_name_H-M   'P 1'
#
loop_
_entity.id
_entity.type
_entity.pdbx_description
1 polymer ?
#
loop_
_entity_poly.entity_id
_entity_poly.type
_entity_poly.pdbx_seq_one_letter_code
_entity_poly.pdbx_strand_id
1 'polypeptide(L)'
;MTLIVGVNLSDRIYLAADCRVTTRKDEQLVGSSDCILKILPLSEDIIVAVAGSTKLASFLVNGLLKEPIIHKGINQLKEDIKDWVAREVDQYLSNHNDYTSVCLMFGGLDRSKQKQIDGKKILDLVKQLQDKQNLPMHVSDAIFKGLSAVPGKPNPYPILPIADSGLFAVVSNTRDILRIDTADWGDFLAYGPRGITKDEIPKDLFGRLEFAVGGEDPGSAQTLLTAFIKHASEKYELETVGGSVVIMFKHPSSNANYVAGKVHRLNLKTGEEEIISEIKAEGNQMYGRNQNGVYIPLIPFNEYSKNKGDYFI
;
A
#
# COMPACT_ATOMS: atom_id res chain seq x y z
N MET A 1 -3.03 -15.11 -4.90
CA MET A 1 -3.18 -13.97 -3.97
C MET A 1 -1.85 -13.25 -3.88
N THR A 2 -1.81 -12.02 -3.40
CA THR A 2 -0.65 -11.10 -3.41
C THR A 2 -0.57 -10.49 -2.02
N LEU A 3 0.55 -9.89 -1.65
CA LEU A 3 0.69 -9.10 -0.43
C LEU A 3 0.61 -7.61 -0.76
N ILE A 4 -0.40 -6.93 -0.18
CA ILE A 4 -0.52 -5.48 -0.17
C ILE A 4 -0.40 -4.95 1.25
N VAL A 5 0.22 -3.77 1.39
CA VAL A 5 0.49 -3.12 2.68
C VAL A 5 0.19 -1.63 2.54
N GLY A 6 -0.46 -1.06 3.54
CA GLY A 6 -0.74 0.36 3.64
C GLY A 6 -0.24 0.94 4.95
N VAL A 7 0.28 2.16 4.91
CA VAL A 7 0.75 2.91 6.08
C VAL A 7 0.17 4.31 6.08
N ASN A 8 -0.46 4.72 7.20
CA ASN A 8 -0.98 6.07 7.41
C ASN A 8 -0.03 6.89 8.30
N LEU A 9 0.88 7.66 7.67
CA LEU A 9 1.81 8.58 8.34
C LEU A 9 1.16 9.95 8.58
N SER A 10 1.79 10.87 9.30
CA SER A 10 1.18 12.19 9.56
C SER A 10 0.90 12.97 8.28
N ASP A 11 1.88 13.05 7.38
CA ASP A 11 1.85 13.88 6.18
C ASP A 11 1.68 13.10 4.88
N ARG A 12 1.63 11.77 4.92
CA ARG A 12 1.53 10.95 3.71
C ARG A 12 0.96 9.58 3.98
N ILE A 13 0.54 8.94 2.89
CA ILE A 13 0.14 7.54 2.89
C ILE A 13 1.01 6.78 1.91
N TYR A 14 1.47 5.61 2.33
CA TYR A 14 2.15 4.65 1.45
C TYR A 14 1.23 3.46 1.20
N LEU A 15 1.13 3.04 -0.06
CA LEU A 15 0.65 1.72 -0.45
C LEU A 15 1.81 0.96 -1.11
N ALA A 16 1.99 -0.30 -0.75
CA ALA A 16 3.03 -1.18 -1.26
C ALA A 16 2.43 -2.52 -1.70
N ALA A 17 2.93 -3.08 -2.80
CA ALA A 17 2.46 -4.34 -3.34
C ALA A 17 3.57 -5.05 -4.12
N ASP A 18 3.59 -6.38 -4.05
CA ASP A 18 4.41 -7.19 -4.96
C ASP A 18 3.83 -7.18 -6.39
N CYS A 19 4.58 -7.59 -7.41
CA CYS A 19 4.14 -7.61 -8.81
C CYS A 19 3.64 -8.97 -9.31
N ARG A 20 3.67 -10.03 -8.48
CA ARG A 20 3.29 -11.39 -8.90
C ARG A 20 1.79 -11.58 -9.02
N VAL A 21 1.34 -12.08 -10.15
CA VAL A 21 0.03 -12.72 -10.31
C VAL A 21 0.23 -14.21 -10.53
N THR A 22 -0.65 -15.02 -9.96
CA THR A 22 -0.61 -16.48 -10.08
C THR A 22 -1.86 -17.01 -10.74
N THR A 23 -1.71 -17.94 -11.67
CA THR A 23 -2.83 -18.67 -12.27
C THR A 23 -2.97 -20.01 -11.58
N ARG A 24 -4.20 -20.35 -11.19
CA ARG A 24 -4.53 -21.66 -10.63
C ARG A 24 -5.52 -22.40 -11.52
N LYS A 25 -5.35 -23.71 -11.62
CA LYS A 25 -6.30 -24.64 -12.24
C LYS A 25 -6.50 -25.79 -11.25
N ASP A 26 -7.75 -26.10 -10.92
CA ASP A 26 -8.09 -27.15 -9.95
C ASP A 26 -7.29 -27.01 -8.64
N GLU A 27 -7.22 -25.77 -8.13
CA GLU A 27 -6.45 -25.35 -6.94
C GLU A 27 -4.92 -25.43 -7.04
N GLN A 28 -4.38 -26.08 -8.07
CA GLN A 28 -2.94 -26.16 -8.32
C GLN A 28 -2.42 -24.89 -8.98
N LEU A 29 -1.23 -24.45 -8.55
CA LEU A 29 -0.50 -23.38 -9.21
C LEU A 29 0.01 -23.89 -10.57
N VAL A 30 -0.45 -23.27 -11.66
CA VAL A 30 -0.07 -23.66 -13.02
C VAL A 30 0.77 -22.61 -13.74
N GLY A 31 0.90 -21.41 -13.17
CA GLY A 31 1.76 -20.37 -13.71
C GLY A 31 1.79 -19.11 -12.86
N SER A 32 2.77 -18.26 -13.11
CA SER A 32 2.92 -16.96 -12.47
C SER A 32 3.50 -15.94 -13.44
N SER A 33 3.20 -14.67 -13.22
CA SER A 33 3.82 -13.55 -13.93
C SER A 33 4.13 -12.43 -12.95
N ASP A 34 5.34 -11.87 -13.05
CA ASP A 34 5.87 -10.86 -12.12
C ASP A 34 5.76 -9.42 -12.68
N CYS A 35 4.80 -9.19 -13.58
CA CYS A 35 4.63 -7.93 -14.29
C CYS A 35 3.35 -7.15 -13.96
N ILE A 36 2.61 -7.50 -12.91
CA ILE A 36 1.33 -6.82 -12.63
C ILE A 36 1.50 -5.68 -11.64
N LEU A 37 1.14 -4.48 -12.10
CA LEU A 37 1.03 -3.29 -11.29
C LEU A 37 -0.32 -3.30 -10.55
N LYS A 38 -0.27 -3.51 -9.24
CA LYS A 38 -1.45 -3.69 -8.38
C LYS A 38 -1.91 -2.43 -7.66
N ILE A 39 -1.19 -1.34 -7.85
CA ILE A 39 -1.47 -0.04 -7.23
C ILE A 39 -1.70 0.97 -8.33
N LEU A 40 -2.78 1.74 -8.25
CA LEU A 40 -3.13 2.75 -9.25
C LEU A 40 -3.67 4.01 -8.57
N PRO A 41 -3.49 5.20 -9.19
CA PRO A 41 -4.25 6.37 -8.80
C PRO A 41 -5.70 6.23 -9.30
N LEU A 42 -6.67 6.55 -8.44
CA LEU A 42 -8.08 6.66 -8.83
C LEU A 42 -8.46 8.10 -9.14
N SER A 43 -7.92 9.04 -8.38
CA SER A 43 -8.09 10.46 -8.57
C SER A 43 -6.82 11.21 -8.18
N GLU A 44 -6.87 12.54 -8.18
CA GLU A 44 -5.76 13.32 -7.63
C GLU A 44 -5.46 12.93 -6.18
N ASP A 45 -6.50 12.67 -5.37
CA ASP A 45 -6.38 12.52 -3.93
C ASP A 45 -6.42 11.08 -3.43
N ILE A 46 -6.76 10.11 -4.27
CA ILE A 46 -7.01 8.73 -3.86
C ILE A 46 -6.19 7.75 -4.71
N ILE A 47 -5.51 6.84 -4.02
CA ILE A 47 -4.79 5.71 -4.59
C ILE A 47 -5.40 4.40 -4.08
N VAL A 48 -5.34 3.35 -4.89
CA VAL A 48 -5.88 2.03 -4.54
C VAL A 48 -4.84 0.94 -4.80
N ALA A 49 -4.73 -0.01 -3.86
CA ALA A 49 -3.99 -1.25 -4.01
C ALA A 49 -4.96 -2.44 -3.97
N VAL A 50 -4.69 -3.48 -4.76
CA VAL A 50 -5.61 -4.63 -4.86
C VAL A 50 -4.94 -5.95 -4.50
N ALA A 51 -5.67 -6.78 -3.77
CA ALA A 51 -5.30 -8.16 -3.49
C ALA A 51 -6.46 -9.12 -3.76
N GLY A 52 -6.15 -10.36 -4.15
CA GLY A 52 -7.16 -11.37 -4.49
C GLY A 52 -7.35 -11.53 -5.99
N SER A 53 -8.60 -11.63 -6.44
CA SER A 53 -8.95 -11.89 -7.84
C SER A 53 -8.70 -10.67 -8.71
N THR A 54 -7.79 -10.81 -9.68
CA THR A 54 -7.54 -9.76 -10.68
C THR A 54 -8.81 -9.45 -11.45
N LYS A 55 -9.64 -10.44 -11.82
CA LYS A 55 -10.88 -10.20 -12.58
C LYS A 55 -11.86 -9.29 -11.83
N LEU A 56 -12.16 -9.63 -10.58
CA LEU A 56 -13.09 -8.85 -9.76
C LEU A 56 -12.49 -7.49 -9.42
N ALA A 57 -11.19 -7.41 -9.11
CA ALA A 57 -10.50 -6.15 -8.91
C ALA A 57 -10.60 -5.24 -10.15
N SER A 58 -10.33 -5.76 -11.36
CA SER A 58 -10.44 -5.00 -12.61
C SER A 58 -11.87 -4.54 -12.85
N PHE A 59 -12.88 -5.39 -12.58
CA PHE A 59 -14.29 -5.04 -12.72
C PHE A 59 -14.66 -3.87 -11.80
N LEU A 60 -14.36 -3.98 -10.51
CA LEU A 60 -14.68 -2.95 -9.52
C LEU A 60 -13.90 -1.66 -9.80
N VAL A 61 -12.60 -1.70 -10.03
CA VAL A 61 -11.84 -0.46 -10.25
C VAL A 61 -12.23 0.25 -11.55
N ASN A 62 -12.51 -0.49 -12.63
CA ASN A 62 -13.00 0.13 -13.86
C ASN A 62 -14.42 0.71 -13.73
N GLY A 63 -15.25 0.17 -12.84
CA GLY A 63 -16.53 0.79 -12.45
C GLY A 63 -16.29 2.06 -11.65
N LEU A 64 -15.45 1.97 -10.62
CA LEU A 64 -15.18 3.05 -9.67
C LEU A 64 -14.55 4.27 -10.33
N LEU A 65 -13.70 4.09 -11.35
CA LEU A 65 -13.11 5.17 -12.15
C LEU A 65 -14.14 6.05 -12.88
N LYS A 66 -15.40 5.61 -12.97
CA LYS A 66 -16.51 6.37 -13.59
C LYS A 66 -17.36 7.10 -12.56
N GLU A 67 -17.11 6.86 -11.27
CA GLU A 67 -17.96 7.35 -10.20
C GLU A 67 -17.43 8.68 -9.64
N PRO A 68 -18.30 9.66 -9.37
CA PRO A 68 -17.87 10.95 -8.83
C PRO A 68 -17.35 10.83 -7.38
N ILE A 69 -17.65 9.74 -6.66
CA ILE A 69 -17.26 9.55 -5.26
C ILE A 69 -15.74 9.57 -5.04
N ILE A 70 -14.94 9.17 -6.05
CA ILE A 70 -13.47 9.17 -5.95
C ILE A 70 -12.85 10.58 -5.92
N HIS A 71 -13.63 11.61 -6.23
CA HIS A 71 -13.20 13.01 -6.22
C HIS A 71 -13.64 13.78 -4.96
N LYS A 72 -14.36 13.14 -4.04
CA LYS A 72 -14.88 13.77 -2.81
C LYS A 72 -13.93 13.66 -1.61
N GLY A 73 -12.73 13.10 -1.82
CA GLY A 73 -11.75 12.84 -0.76
C GLY A 73 -11.95 11.50 -0.06
N ILE A 74 -10.93 11.05 0.67
CA ILE A 74 -10.86 9.69 1.22
C ILE A 74 -11.95 9.37 2.25
N ASN A 75 -12.35 10.37 3.05
CA ASN A 75 -13.35 10.18 4.10
C ASN A 75 -14.73 9.93 3.51
N GLN A 76 -15.14 10.71 2.50
CA GLN A 76 -16.41 10.48 1.82
C GLN A 76 -16.41 9.17 1.04
N LEU A 77 -15.30 8.83 0.38
CA LEU A 77 -15.18 7.54 -0.28
C LEU A 77 -15.42 6.39 0.71
N LYS A 78 -14.82 6.44 1.91
CA LYS A 78 -15.00 5.42 2.95
C LYS A 78 -16.46 5.23 3.36
N GLU A 79 -17.23 6.32 3.42
CA GLU A 79 -18.66 6.29 3.77
C GLU A 79 -19.50 5.68 2.64
N ASP A 80 -19.24 6.08 1.39
CA ASP A 80 -20.08 5.72 0.24
C ASP A 80 -19.71 4.36 -0.39
N ILE A 81 -18.47 3.88 -0.20
CA ILE A 81 -17.93 2.72 -0.94
C ILE A 81 -18.60 1.40 -0.58
N LYS A 82 -19.13 1.28 0.65
CA LYS A 82 -19.75 0.04 1.14
C LYS A 82 -20.90 -0.41 0.26
N ASP A 83 -21.87 0.47 0.08
CA ASP A 83 -23.09 0.17 -0.67
C ASP A 83 -22.80 0.02 -2.16
N TRP A 84 -21.85 0.81 -2.66
CA TRP A 84 -21.38 0.71 -4.03
C TRP A 84 -20.74 -0.66 -4.31
N VAL A 85 -19.75 -1.08 -3.52
CA VAL A 85 -19.07 -2.38 -3.74
C VAL A 85 -20.02 -3.55 -3.58
N ALA A 86 -20.95 -3.51 -2.62
CA ALA A 86 -21.94 -4.57 -2.43
C ALA A 86 -22.77 -4.78 -3.71
N ARG A 87 -23.32 -3.68 -4.27
CA ARG A 87 -24.10 -3.72 -5.51
C ARG A 87 -23.29 -4.24 -6.70
N GLU A 88 -22.06 -3.76 -6.88
CA GLU A 88 -21.24 -4.15 -8.02
C GLU A 88 -20.78 -5.62 -7.93
N VAL A 89 -20.54 -6.14 -6.71
CA VAL A 89 -20.20 -7.55 -6.50
C VAL A 89 -21.38 -8.46 -6.83
N ASP A 90 -22.61 -8.09 -6.44
CA ASP A 90 -23.82 -8.83 -6.80
C ASP A 90 -24.04 -8.86 -8.31
N GLN A 91 -23.81 -7.72 -8.98
CA GLN A 91 -23.87 -7.63 -10.44
C GLN A 91 -22.80 -8.51 -11.10
N TYR A 92 -21.57 -8.50 -10.57
CA TYR A 92 -20.48 -9.33 -11.08
C TYR A 92 -20.84 -10.82 -11.01
N LEU A 93 -21.32 -11.28 -9.85
CA LEU A 93 -21.74 -12.65 -9.63
C LEU A 93 -22.85 -13.06 -10.59
N SER A 94 -23.86 -12.21 -10.76
CA SER A 94 -25.00 -12.46 -11.66
C SER A 94 -24.57 -12.60 -13.12
N ASN A 95 -23.58 -11.82 -13.56
CA ASN A 95 -23.12 -11.82 -14.94
C ASN A 95 -22.12 -12.94 -15.27
N HIS A 96 -21.31 -13.38 -14.31
CA HIS A 96 -20.16 -14.27 -14.55
C HIS A 96 -20.28 -15.64 -13.89
N ASN A 97 -21.15 -15.79 -12.88
CA ASN A 97 -21.27 -16.99 -12.07
C ASN A 97 -19.90 -17.48 -11.52
N ASP A 98 -19.02 -16.54 -11.16
CA ASP A 98 -17.64 -16.79 -10.71
C ASP A 98 -17.53 -16.44 -9.22
N TYR A 99 -17.23 -17.44 -8.38
CA TYR A 99 -17.11 -17.25 -6.94
C TYR A 99 -15.67 -16.89 -6.56
N THR A 100 -15.49 -15.65 -6.11
CA THR A 100 -14.15 -15.12 -5.85
C THR A 100 -14.14 -14.01 -4.81
N SER A 101 -12.94 -13.62 -4.37
CA SER A 101 -12.73 -12.59 -3.36
C SER A 101 -11.71 -11.56 -3.78
N VAL A 102 -11.88 -10.34 -3.26
CA VAL A 102 -10.97 -9.22 -3.48
C VAL A 102 -10.86 -8.37 -2.22
N CYS A 103 -9.69 -7.78 -2.03
CA CYS A 103 -9.45 -6.70 -1.11
C CYS A 103 -9.02 -5.47 -1.91
N LEU A 104 -9.73 -4.36 -1.72
CA LEU A 104 -9.37 -3.04 -2.23
C LEU A 104 -8.89 -2.19 -1.05
N MET A 105 -7.61 -1.80 -1.04
CA MET A 105 -7.05 -0.93 -0.01
C MET A 105 -6.90 0.47 -0.58
N PHE A 106 -7.54 1.44 0.06
CA PHE A 106 -7.55 2.83 -0.35
C PHE A 106 -6.72 3.67 0.60
N GLY A 107 -5.82 4.46 0.02
CA GLY A 107 -5.10 5.53 0.70
C GLY A 107 -5.44 6.84 0.03
N GLY A 108 -5.70 7.89 0.79
CA GLY A 108 -5.91 9.20 0.18
C GLY A 108 -6.01 10.34 1.17
N LEU A 109 -6.28 11.52 0.60
CA LEU A 109 -6.39 12.75 1.36
C LEU A 109 -7.86 13.23 1.40
N ASP A 110 -8.18 13.93 2.48
CA ASP A 110 -9.37 14.78 2.57
C ASP A 110 -8.87 16.22 2.77
N ARG A 111 -8.83 16.96 1.66
CA ARG A 111 -8.34 18.35 1.63
C ARG A 111 -9.26 19.33 2.37
N SER A 112 -10.48 18.92 2.72
CA SER A 112 -11.44 19.77 3.44
C SER A 112 -11.20 19.78 4.96
N LYS A 113 -10.39 18.83 5.47
CA LYS A 113 -10.12 18.66 6.89
C LYS A 113 -8.63 18.73 7.18
N GLN A 114 -8.30 19.11 8.40
CA GLN A 114 -6.94 19.04 8.93
C GLN A 114 -6.75 17.76 9.72
N LYS A 115 -5.54 17.20 9.65
CA LYS A 115 -5.23 15.97 10.37
C LYS A 115 -5.15 16.22 11.88
N GLN A 116 -5.83 15.38 12.66
CA GLN A 116 -5.67 15.32 14.11
C GLN A 116 -4.97 14.01 14.47
N ILE A 117 -3.94 14.09 15.32
CA ILE A 117 -3.22 12.89 15.79
C ILE A 117 -3.13 12.85 17.31
N ASP A 118 -2.76 11.70 17.87
CA ASP A 118 -2.58 11.51 19.31
C ASP A 118 -1.17 11.95 19.73
N GLY A 119 -1.09 13.08 20.44
CA GLY A 119 0.16 13.67 20.90
C GLY A 119 0.92 12.77 21.88
N LYS A 120 0.22 11.98 22.70
CA LYS A 120 0.85 11.02 23.61
C LYS A 120 1.50 9.89 22.82
N LYS A 121 0.81 9.36 21.82
CA LYS A 121 1.34 8.29 20.94
C LYS A 121 2.60 8.74 20.18
N ILE A 122 2.70 10.01 19.77
CA ILE A 122 3.94 10.57 19.19
C ILE A 122 5.10 10.45 20.18
N LEU A 123 4.92 10.95 21.40
CA LEU A 123 5.97 10.97 22.43
C LEU A 123 6.43 9.54 22.79
N ASP A 124 5.48 8.60 22.88
CA ASP A 124 5.78 7.19 23.15
C ASP A 124 6.60 6.56 22.03
N LEU A 125 6.28 6.84 20.76
CA LEU A 125 7.02 6.31 19.60
C LEU A 125 8.43 6.91 19.48
N VAL A 126 8.55 8.22 19.65
CA VAL A 126 9.83 8.95 19.67
C VAL A 126 10.76 8.36 20.75
N LYS A 127 10.24 8.14 21.96
CA LYS A 127 11.00 7.53 23.05
C LYS A 127 11.40 6.09 22.72
N GLN A 128 10.49 5.28 22.18
CA GLN A 128 10.78 3.90 21.81
C GLN A 128 11.90 3.77 20.78
N LEU A 129 12.01 4.70 19.83
CA LEU A 129 13.07 4.71 18.82
C LEU A 129 14.41 5.16 19.40
N GLN A 130 14.41 6.19 20.25
CA GLN A 130 15.61 6.66 20.95
C GLN A 130 16.22 5.54 21.81
N ASP A 131 15.38 4.86 22.59
CA ASP A 131 15.84 3.81 23.52
C ASP A 131 16.38 2.56 22.80
N LYS A 132 15.90 2.27 21.57
CA LYS A 132 16.21 1.01 20.88
C LYS A 132 17.31 1.11 19.83
N GLN A 133 17.44 2.23 19.13
CA GLN A 133 18.21 2.25 17.88
C GLN A 133 19.25 3.36 17.77
N ASN A 134 19.34 4.31 18.73
CA ASN A 134 20.22 5.49 18.65
C ASN A 134 20.17 6.17 17.26
N LEU A 135 19.03 6.07 16.56
CA LEU A 135 18.89 6.62 15.23
C LEU A 135 18.68 8.13 15.34
N PRO A 136 19.32 8.94 14.48
CA PRO A 136 18.96 10.33 14.37
C PRO A 136 17.49 10.41 13.92
N MET A 137 16.71 11.16 14.69
CA MET A 137 15.29 11.34 14.43
C MET A 137 15.01 12.73 13.91
N HIS A 138 14.05 12.81 13.00
CA HIS A 138 13.47 14.03 12.49
C HIS A 138 11.99 14.03 12.83
N VAL A 139 11.50 15.15 13.37
CA VAL A 139 10.07 15.37 13.58
C VAL A 139 9.67 16.44 12.59
N SER A 140 8.72 16.12 11.71
CA SER A 140 8.27 17.06 10.70
C SER A 140 7.76 18.37 11.31
N ASP A 141 7.94 19.48 10.59
CA ASP A 141 7.50 20.80 11.03
C ASP A 141 6.00 20.83 11.38
N ALA A 142 5.18 20.05 10.67
CA ALA A 142 3.75 19.95 10.91
C ALA A 142 3.47 19.35 12.30
N ILE A 143 4.13 18.25 12.65
CA ILE A 143 4.03 17.63 13.98
C ILE A 143 4.55 18.57 15.05
N PHE A 144 5.72 19.17 14.84
CA PHE A 144 6.33 20.07 15.82
C PHE A 144 5.42 21.25 16.15
N LYS A 145 4.84 21.89 15.12
CA LYS A 145 3.86 22.99 15.28
C LYS A 145 2.60 22.52 16.01
N GLY A 146 2.06 21.35 15.63
CA GLY A 146 0.88 20.78 16.28
C GLY A 146 1.09 20.51 17.77
N LEU A 147 2.22 19.90 18.12
CA LEU A 147 2.59 19.59 19.52
C LEU A 147 2.83 20.85 20.36
N SER A 148 3.44 21.87 19.77
CA SER A 148 3.82 23.11 20.45
C SER A 148 2.71 24.17 20.47
N ALA A 149 1.52 23.86 19.95
CA ALA A 149 0.40 24.79 19.85
C ALA A 149 -0.13 25.27 21.22
N VAL A 150 0.14 24.52 22.30
CA VAL A 150 -0.24 24.88 23.67
C VAL A 150 1.00 25.36 24.44
N PRO A 151 0.99 26.59 25.00
CA PRO A 151 2.13 27.09 25.76
C PRO A 151 2.44 26.21 26.99
N GLY A 152 3.73 25.88 27.17
CA GLY A 152 4.24 25.23 28.38
C GLY A 152 3.96 23.73 28.52
N LYS A 153 3.26 23.08 27.57
CA LYS A 153 3.07 21.63 27.56
C LYS A 153 2.75 21.08 26.16
N PRO A 154 3.16 19.84 25.82
CA PRO A 154 2.74 19.20 24.59
C PRO A 154 1.22 19.11 24.49
N ASN A 155 0.65 19.46 23.33
CA ASN A 155 -0.77 19.29 23.05
C ASN A 155 -1.11 17.78 23.01
N PRO A 156 -2.09 17.28 23.79
CA PRO A 156 -2.50 15.88 23.72
C PRO A 156 -3.21 15.51 22.40
N TYR A 157 -3.80 16.50 21.72
CA TYR A 157 -4.57 16.31 20.49
C TYR A 157 -4.16 17.35 19.44
N PRO A 158 -2.90 17.30 18.95
CA PRO A 158 -2.41 18.23 17.95
C PRO A 158 -3.23 18.14 16.65
N ILE A 159 -3.69 19.30 16.18
CA ILE A 159 -4.19 19.49 14.83
C ILE A 159 -3.00 19.95 13.99
N LEU A 160 -2.66 19.18 12.97
CA LEU A 160 -1.54 19.45 12.11
C LEU A 160 -1.97 20.37 10.96
N PRO A 161 -1.13 21.33 10.53
CA PRO A 161 -1.45 22.25 9.45
C PRO A 161 -1.31 21.59 8.06
N ILE A 162 -1.89 20.40 7.88
CA ILE A 162 -1.85 19.57 6.68
C ILE A 162 -3.21 18.88 6.48
N ALA A 163 -3.50 18.49 5.23
CA ALA A 163 -4.73 17.78 4.90
C ALA A 163 -4.85 16.46 5.68
N ASP A 164 -6.09 16.11 6.04
CA ASP A 164 -6.37 14.82 6.68
C ASP A 164 -6.07 13.66 5.72
N SER A 165 -5.59 12.56 6.27
CA SER A 165 -5.19 11.37 5.52
C SER A 165 -5.83 10.13 6.11
N GLY A 166 -6.39 9.31 5.23
CA GLY A 166 -7.12 8.10 5.60
C GLY A 166 -6.56 6.86 4.90
N LEU A 167 -6.60 5.74 5.62
CA LEU A 167 -6.29 4.42 5.10
C LEU A 167 -7.40 3.46 5.51
N PHE A 168 -8.03 2.81 4.53
CA PHE A 168 -9.02 1.78 4.80
C PHE A 168 -8.97 0.69 3.72
N ALA A 169 -9.50 -0.48 4.03
CA ALA A 169 -9.62 -1.57 3.10
C ALA A 169 -11.04 -2.13 3.10
N VAL A 170 -11.50 -2.49 1.89
CA VAL A 170 -12.77 -3.15 1.66
C VAL A 170 -12.48 -4.58 1.25
N VAL A 171 -12.83 -5.53 2.10
CA VAL A 171 -12.72 -6.96 1.84
C VAL A 171 -14.09 -7.47 1.43
N SER A 172 -14.17 -8.04 0.23
CA SER A 172 -15.42 -8.58 -0.31
C SER A 172 -15.21 -9.95 -0.91
N ASN A 173 -16.20 -10.80 -0.73
CA ASN A 173 -16.35 -12.09 -1.38
C ASN A 173 -17.73 -12.12 -2.03
N THR A 174 -17.82 -12.67 -3.23
CA THR A 174 -19.09 -12.97 -3.93
C THR A 174 -20.11 -13.79 -3.12
N ARG A 175 -19.73 -14.42 -2.00
CA ARG A 175 -20.64 -15.22 -1.15
C ARG A 175 -20.97 -14.61 0.21
N ASP A 176 -20.22 -13.62 0.69
CA ASP A 176 -20.17 -13.25 2.11
C ASP A 176 -20.07 -11.74 2.36
N ILE A 177 -20.20 -11.39 3.66
CA ILE A 177 -20.23 -10.04 4.23
C ILE A 177 -19.05 -9.17 3.75
N LEU A 178 -19.39 -7.98 3.29
CA LEU A 178 -18.44 -6.89 3.06
C LEU A 178 -17.89 -6.37 4.39
N ARG A 179 -16.57 -6.47 4.57
CA ARG A 179 -15.87 -5.92 5.74
C ARG A 179 -15.09 -4.67 5.34
N ILE A 180 -15.15 -3.65 6.20
CA ILE A 180 -14.30 -2.47 6.09
C ILE A 180 -13.39 -2.43 7.31
N ASP A 181 -12.09 -2.45 7.05
CA ASP A 181 -11.06 -2.28 8.08
C ASP A 181 -10.41 -0.90 7.88
N THR A 182 -10.14 -0.19 8.98
CA THR A 182 -9.55 1.16 8.95
C THR A 182 -8.25 1.19 9.72
N ALA A 183 -7.29 1.99 9.24
CA ALA A 183 -6.08 2.31 9.97
C ALA A 183 -5.98 3.81 10.20
N ASP A 184 -6.08 4.18 11.48
CA ASP A 184 -5.81 5.54 11.93
C ASP A 184 -4.31 5.85 11.84
N TRP A 185 -3.95 7.10 12.13
CA TRP A 185 -2.55 7.51 12.19
C TRP A 185 -1.75 6.61 13.16
N GLY A 186 -0.59 6.14 12.70
CA GLY A 186 0.23 5.22 13.47
C GLY A 186 -0.27 3.78 13.50
N ASP A 187 -1.06 3.37 12.51
CA ASP A 187 -1.44 1.98 12.28
C ASP A 187 -1.24 1.59 10.81
N PHE A 188 -1.39 0.30 10.53
CA PHE A 188 -1.18 -0.32 9.23
C PHE A 188 -2.37 -1.18 8.84
N LEU A 189 -2.49 -1.39 7.53
CA LEU A 189 -3.27 -2.50 6.97
C LEU A 189 -2.36 -3.39 6.14
N ALA A 190 -2.52 -4.70 6.27
CA ALA A 190 -1.86 -5.68 5.42
C ALA A 190 -2.86 -6.76 5.03
N TYR A 191 -2.85 -7.13 3.75
CA TYR A 191 -3.64 -8.25 3.23
C TYR A 191 -2.76 -9.09 2.34
N GLY A 192 -2.70 -10.38 2.67
CA GLY A 192 -1.84 -11.33 1.99
C GLY A 192 -2.40 -12.74 1.99
N PRO A 193 -1.74 -13.67 1.28
CA PRO A 193 -2.04 -15.09 1.40
C PRO A 193 -1.89 -15.55 2.85
N ARG A 194 -2.60 -16.63 3.24
CA ARG A 194 -2.60 -17.21 4.60
C ARG A 194 -3.06 -16.25 5.71
N GLY A 195 -3.69 -15.13 5.37
CA GLY A 195 -4.24 -14.21 6.35
C GLY A 195 -3.18 -13.41 7.10
N ILE A 196 -2.05 -13.07 6.44
CA ILE A 196 -1.09 -12.07 6.96
C ILE A 196 -1.87 -10.87 7.50
N THR A 197 -1.67 -10.57 8.79
CA THR A 197 -2.31 -9.45 9.48
C THR A 197 -1.28 -8.42 9.92
N LYS A 198 -1.76 -7.27 10.43
CA LYS A 198 -0.90 -6.20 10.93
C LYS A 198 0.04 -6.61 12.06
N ASP A 199 -0.25 -7.70 12.79
CA ASP A 199 0.59 -8.17 13.91
C ASP A 199 1.95 -8.71 13.44
N GLU A 200 2.08 -9.00 12.15
CA GLU A 200 3.32 -9.46 11.54
C GLU A 200 4.24 -8.31 11.10
N ILE A 201 3.73 -7.08 11.14
CA ILE A 201 4.48 -5.88 10.80
C ILE A 201 5.42 -5.55 11.97
N PRO A 202 6.74 -5.32 11.72
CA PRO A 202 7.66 -4.91 12.77
C PRO A 202 7.13 -3.69 13.52
N LYS A 203 7.07 -3.79 14.85
CA LYS A 203 6.46 -2.76 15.72
C LYS A 203 7.12 -1.38 15.59
N ASP A 204 8.39 -1.35 15.20
CA ASP A 204 9.19 -0.14 14.98
C ASP A 204 9.07 0.40 13.55
N LEU A 205 8.49 -0.34 12.60
CA LEU A 205 8.40 0.07 11.19
C LEU A 205 7.72 1.43 11.05
N PHE A 206 6.63 1.67 11.78
CA PHE A 206 5.91 2.94 11.71
C PHE A 206 6.79 4.09 12.16
N GLY A 207 7.39 3.95 13.34
CA GLY A 207 8.26 4.97 13.89
C GLY A 207 9.46 5.26 12.99
N ARG A 208 10.03 4.24 12.33
CA ARG A 208 11.11 4.42 11.36
C ARG A 208 10.66 5.16 10.11
N LEU A 209 9.47 4.85 9.59
CA LEU A 209 8.90 5.57 8.44
C LEU A 209 8.53 7.02 8.79
N GLU A 210 8.01 7.26 10.00
CA GLU A 210 7.52 8.57 10.44
C GLU A 210 8.64 9.50 10.91
N PHE A 211 9.65 8.98 11.61
CA PHE A 211 10.60 9.80 12.38
C PHE A 211 12.08 9.56 12.06
N ALA A 212 12.48 8.53 11.32
CA ALA A 212 13.90 8.38 10.99
C ALA A 212 14.31 9.44 9.95
N VAL A 213 15.52 9.99 10.05
CA VAL A 213 16.05 10.97 9.06
C VAL A 213 15.99 10.45 7.61
N GLY A 214 16.06 9.14 7.42
CA GLY A 214 15.81 8.52 6.11
C GLY A 214 14.32 8.26 5.82
N GLY A 215 13.48 8.02 6.83
CA GLY A 215 12.07 7.63 6.66
C GLY A 215 11.22 8.61 5.84
N GLU A 216 11.57 9.89 5.87
CA GLU A 216 10.91 10.92 5.05
C GLU A 216 11.32 10.87 3.56
N ASP A 217 12.46 10.26 3.23
CA ASP A 217 12.89 10.03 1.85
C ASP A 217 12.13 8.83 1.25
N PRO A 218 11.46 9.01 0.09
CA PRO A 218 10.79 7.91 -0.59
C PRO A 218 11.67 6.68 -0.84
N GLY A 219 12.98 6.84 -1.09
CA GLY A 219 13.90 5.72 -1.31
C GLY A 219 14.14 4.88 -0.04
N SER A 220 14.17 5.50 1.13
CA SER A 220 14.23 4.78 2.40
C SER A 220 12.92 4.08 2.72
N ALA A 221 11.77 4.73 2.48
CA ALA A 221 10.46 4.08 2.58
C ALA A 221 10.37 2.88 1.62
N GLN A 222 10.94 3.02 0.41
CA GLN A 222 11.06 1.94 -0.55
C GLN A 222 11.80 0.74 0.02
N THR A 223 12.95 0.99 0.63
CA THR A 223 13.78 -0.03 1.26
C THR A 223 13.05 -0.73 2.39
N LEU A 224 12.43 0.02 3.32
CA LEU A 224 11.75 -0.53 4.49
C LEU A 224 10.53 -1.39 4.13
N LEU A 225 9.66 -0.89 3.24
CA LEU A 225 8.46 -1.62 2.82
C LEU A 225 8.78 -2.81 1.92
N THR A 226 9.78 -2.68 1.05
CA THR A 226 10.28 -3.82 0.25
C THR A 226 10.86 -4.90 1.15
N ALA A 227 11.71 -4.53 2.11
CA ALA A 227 12.29 -5.48 3.05
C ALA A 227 11.21 -6.21 3.85
N PHE A 228 10.16 -5.51 4.29
CA PHE A 228 9.03 -6.14 4.96
C PHE A 228 8.31 -7.17 4.07
N ILE A 229 7.88 -6.76 2.86
CA ILE A 229 7.14 -7.65 1.94
C ILE A 229 7.98 -8.88 1.58
N LYS A 230 9.27 -8.69 1.29
CA LYS A 230 10.20 -9.78 0.95
C LYS A 230 10.45 -10.71 2.13
N HIS A 231 10.68 -10.15 3.32
CA HIS A 231 10.87 -10.95 4.52
C HIS A 231 9.63 -11.79 4.85
N ALA A 232 8.43 -11.20 4.78
CA ALA A 232 7.18 -11.93 4.99
C ALA A 232 7.00 -13.04 3.95
N SER A 233 7.28 -12.76 2.67
CA SER A 233 7.22 -13.75 1.60
C SER A 233 8.14 -14.95 1.84
N GLU A 234 9.36 -14.70 2.29
CA GLU A 234 10.36 -15.74 2.56
C GLU A 234 10.03 -16.54 3.82
N LYS A 235 9.71 -15.85 4.92
CA LYS A 235 9.39 -16.46 6.21
C LYS A 235 8.20 -17.44 6.12
N TYR A 236 7.20 -17.09 5.30
CA TYR A 236 5.98 -17.89 5.16
C TYR A 236 5.91 -18.69 3.87
N GLU A 237 6.98 -18.72 3.08
CA GLU A 237 7.06 -19.48 1.82
C GLU A 237 5.87 -19.17 0.89
N LEU A 238 5.61 -17.88 0.68
CA LEU A 238 4.44 -17.42 -0.08
C LEU A 238 4.72 -17.47 -1.58
N GLU A 239 4.43 -18.61 -2.20
CA GLU A 239 4.61 -18.82 -3.66
C GLU A 239 3.92 -17.75 -4.52
N THR A 240 2.84 -17.16 -4.00
CA THR A 240 2.01 -16.20 -4.72
C THR A 240 2.45 -14.75 -4.57
N VAL A 241 3.51 -14.48 -3.80
CA VAL A 241 4.13 -13.16 -3.63
C VAL A 241 5.48 -13.17 -4.35
N GLY A 242 5.76 -12.17 -5.18
CA GLY A 242 7.00 -12.15 -5.97
C GLY A 242 7.15 -10.96 -6.92
N GLY A 243 8.18 -11.03 -7.76
CA GLY A 243 8.57 -9.91 -8.61
C GLY A 243 9.13 -8.72 -7.84
N SER A 244 9.22 -7.56 -8.48
CA SER A 244 9.54 -6.31 -7.79
C SER A 244 8.41 -5.90 -6.83
N VAL A 245 8.75 -5.05 -5.86
CA VAL A 245 7.79 -4.37 -4.99
C VAL A 245 7.58 -2.96 -5.50
N VAL A 246 6.34 -2.63 -5.83
CA VAL A 246 5.93 -1.27 -6.20
C VAL A 246 5.40 -0.56 -4.98
N ILE A 247 5.81 0.69 -4.84
CA ILE A 247 5.31 1.59 -3.80
C ILE A 247 4.78 2.84 -4.46
N MET A 248 3.57 3.22 -4.09
CA MET A 248 2.97 4.50 -4.43
C MET A 248 2.70 5.25 -3.14
N PHE A 249 2.91 6.57 -3.16
CA PHE A 249 2.56 7.41 -2.04
C PHE A 249 1.73 8.62 -2.46
N LYS A 250 0.97 9.13 -1.50
CA LYS A 250 0.22 10.37 -1.63
C LYS A 250 0.61 11.32 -0.50
N HIS A 251 0.99 12.54 -0.86
CA HIS A 251 1.40 13.61 0.05
C HIS A 251 0.60 14.89 -0.28
N PRO A 252 0.18 15.73 0.70
CA PRO A 252 -0.63 16.92 0.47
C PRO A 252 -0.08 17.92 -0.54
N SER A 253 1.25 18.03 -0.65
CA SER A 253 1.92 18.94 -1.58
C SER A 253 2.21 18.33 -2.96
N SER A 254 1.88 17.06 -3.20
CA SER A 254 2.16 16.40 -4.48
C SER A 254 1.00 15.55 -4.98
N ASN A 255 1.03 15.25 -6.28
CA ASN A 255 0.18 14.18 -6.82
C ASN A 255 0.66 12.80 -6.35
N ALA A 256 -0.11 11.77 -6.66
CA ALA A 256 0.29 10.39 -6.41
C ALA A 256 1.58 10.08 -7.20
N ASN A 257 2.59 9.57 -6.51
CA ASN A 257 3.90 9.29 -7.10
C ASN A 257 4.29 7.83 -6.86
N TYR A 258 4.79 7.18 -7.91
CA TYR A 258 5.49 5.91 -7.75
C TYR A 258 6.91 6.15 -7.27
N VAL A 259 7.41 5.25 -6.45
CA VAL A 259 8.82 5.24 -6.05
C VAL A 259 9.59 4.32 -6.97
N ALA A 260 10.40 4.92 -7.84
CA ALA A 260 11.41 4.22 -8.62
C ALA A 260 12.71 4.14 -7.82
N GLY A 261 13.44 3.05 -7.97
CA GLY A 261 14.67 2.81 -7.23
C GLY A 261 14.99 1.34 -7.07
N LYS A 262 16.07 1.09 -6.35
CA LYS A 262 16.70 -0.21 -6.25
C LYS A 262 16.98 -0.54 -4.80
N VAL A 263 16.57 -1.73 -4.39
CA VAL A 263 16.72 -2.21 -3.01
C VAL A 263 17.67 -3.40 -3.01
N HIS A 264 18.72 -3.26 -2.22
CA HIS A 264 19.75 -4.27 -2.03
C HIS A 264 19.57 -4.97 -0.68
N ARG A 265 19.94 -6.24 -0.63
CA ARG A 265 20.10 -7.04 0.59
C ARG A 265 21.55 -7.48 0.67
N LEU A 266 22.21 -7.14 1.78
CA LEU A 266 23.54 -7.65 2.09
C LEU A 266 23.42 -9.04 2.73
N ASN A 267 24.08 -10.03 2.15
CA ASN A 267 24.26 -11.33 2.79
C ASN A 267 25.40 -11.22 3.81
N LEU A 268 25.07 -11.23 5.10
CA LEU A 268 26.06 -11.09 6.17
C LEU A 268 27.05 -12.26 6.26
N LYS A 269 26.74 -13.41 5.66
CA LYS A 269 27.64 -14.58 5.66
C LYS A 269 28.68 -14.52 4.54
N THR A 270 28.28 -14.09 3.35
CA THR A 270 29.16 -14.04 2.17
C THR A 270 29.73 -12.65 1.91
N GLY A 271 29.13 -11.61 2.49
CA GLY A 271 29.46 -10.20 2.20
C GLY A 271 28.92 -9.72 0.86
N GLU A 272 28.17 -10.55 0.13
CA GLU A 272 27.66 -10.21 -1.21
C GLU A 272 26.35 -9.43 -1.13
N GLU A 273 26.18 -8.48 -2.05
CA GLU A 273 24.93 -7.74 -2.22
C GLU A 273 24.05 -8.36 -3.30
N GLU A 274 22.78 -8.55 -2.97
CA GLU A 274 21.75 -9.05 -3.86
C GLU A 274 20.69 -7.96 -4.09
N ILE A 275 20.26 -7.78 -5.34
CA ILE A 275 19.15 -6.88 -5.67
C ILE A 275 17.83 -7.63 -5.43
N ILE A 276 17.08 -7.22 -4.42
CA ILE A 276 15.81 -7.89 -4.04
C ILE A 276 14.57 -7.24 -4.68
N SER A 277 14.70 -6.00 -5.15
CA SER A 277 13.67 -5.29 -5.92
C SER A 277 14.30 -4.14 -6.69
N GLU A 278 13.86 -3.94 -7.94
CA GLU A 278 14.21 -2.76 -8.71
C GLU A 278 13.00 -2.34 -9.54
N ILE A 279 12.65 -1.06 -9.45
CA ILE A 279 11.59 -0.41 -10.20
C ILE A 279 12.22 0.74 -10.99
N LYS A 280 11.98 0.75 -12.29
CA LYS A 280 12.40 1.82 -13.20
C LYS A 280 11.17 2.51 -13.78
N ALA A 281 11.22 3.83 -13.93
CA ALA A 281 10.21 4.62 -14.62
C ALA A 281 10.84 5.24 -15.87
N GLU A 282 10.20 5.05 -17.03
CA GLU A 282 10.58 5.73 -18.28
C GLU A 282 9.32 6.33 -18.91
N GLY A 283 9.24 7.67 -18.91
CA GLY A 283 8.01 8.36 -19.29
C GLY A 283 6.84 7.93 -18.41
N ASN A 284 5.76 7.45 -19.03
CA ASN A 284 4.56 6.97 -18.33
C ASN A 284 4.59 5.45 -18.06
N GLN A 285 5.65 4.74 -18.46
CA GLN A 285 5.75 3.28 -18.30
C GLN A 285 6.66 2.94 -17.12
N MET A 286 6.18 2.02 -16.28
CA MET A 286 6.93 1.43 -15.17
C MET A 286 7.49 0.08 -15.58
N TYR A 287 8.68 -0.27 -15.10
CA TYR A 287 9.33 -1.55 -15.34
C TYR A 287 9.78 -2.18 -14.02
N GLY A 288 9.55 -3.48 -13.88
CA GLY A 288 10.08 -4.30 -12.79
C GLY A 288 11.23 -5.16 -13.28
N ARG A 289 12.27 -5.33 -12.45
CA ARG A 289 13.36 -6.26 -12.74
C ARG A 289 12.98 -7.67 -12.30
N ASN A 290 13.05 -8.63 -13.22
CA ASN A 290 12.84 -10.04 -12.91
C ASN A 290 14.09 -10.69 -12.29
N GLN A 291 13.98 -11.96 -11.90
CA GLN A 291 15.07 -12.74 -11.30
C GLN A 291 16.29 -12.89 -12.22
N ASN A 292 16.11 -12.85 -13.54
CA ASN A 292 17.18 -12.93 -14.53
C ASN A 292 17.85 -11.56 -14.80
N GLY A 293 17.42 -10.51 -14.10
CA GLY A 293 17.93 -9.15 -14.27
C GLY A 293 17.38 -8.38 -15.46
N VAL A 294 16.33 -8.89 -16.12
CA VAL A 294 15.67 -8.25 -17.26
C VAL A 294 14.56 -7.34 -16.76
N TYR A 295 14.43 -6.15 -17.36
CA TYR A 295 13.33 -5.23 -17.10
C TYR A 295 12.09 -5.63 -17.92
N ILE A 296 10.99 -5.85 -17.22
CA ILE A 296 9.69 -6.20 -17.81
C ILE A 296 8.72 -5.04 -17.57
N PRO A 297 7.97 -4.59 -18.59
CA PRO A 297 6.95 -3.56 -18.40
C PRO A 297 5.89 -4.04 -17.40
N LEU A 298 5.56 -3.17 -16.45
CA LEU A 298 4.49 -3.42 -15.49
C LEU A 298 3.15 -3.00 -16.09
N ILE A 299 2.18 -3.91 -16.03
CA ILE A 299 0.86 -3.76 -16.61
C ILE A 299 -0.14 -3.48 -15.48
N PRO A 300 -0.93 -2.38 -15.55
CA PRO A 300 -2.02 -2.14 -14.62
C PRO A 300 -2.96 -3.33 -14.51
N PHE A 301 -3.28 -3.75 -13.29
CA PHE A 301 -4.16 -4.91 -13.07
C PHE A 301 -5.53 -4.75 -13.75
N ASN A 302 -6.04 -3.53 -13.87
CA ASN A 302 -7.34 -3.24 -14.49
C ASN A 302 -7.32 -3.36 -16.02
N GLU A 303 -6.13 -3.52 -16.63
CA GLU A 303 -5.90 -3.77 -18.05
C GLU A 303 -5.48 -5.21 -18.35
N TYR A 304 -5.15 -5.99 -17.33
CA TYR A 304 -4.58 -7.34 -17.48
C TYR A 304 -5.40 -8.27 -18.37
N SER A 305 -6.73 -8.25 -18.29
CA SER A 305 -7.59 -9.12 -19.10
C SER A 305 -7.59 -8.79 -20.59
N LYS A 306 -7.24 -7.55 -20.97
CA LYS A 306 -7.14 -7.13 -22.39
C LYS A 306 -5.84 -7.62 -23.04
N ASN A 307 -4.82 -7.89 -22.23
CA ASN A 307 -3.45 -8.19 -22.67
C ASN A 307 -3.09 -9.68 -22.58
N LYS A 308 -4.08 -10.57 -22.44
CA LYS A 308 -3.86 -12.03 -22.26
C LYS A 308 -3.13 -12.74 -23.41
N GLY A 309 -2.83 -12.05 -24.52
CA GLY A 309 -2.12 -12.59 -25.68
C GLY A 309 -0.59 -12.52 -25.62
N ASP A 310 0.00 -11.58 -24.87
CA ASP A 310 1.39 -11.16 -25.15
C ASP A 310 2.43 -11.47 -24.05
N TYR A 311 1.99 -11.93 -22.87
CA TYR A 311 2.85 -11.97 -21.67
C TYR A 311 3.00 -13.35 -21.01
N PHE A 312 2.51 -14.41 -21.67
CA PHE A 312 2.85 -15.79 -21.35
C PHE A 312 3.82 -16.30 -22.42
N ILE A 313 5.10 -15.93 -22.27
CA ILE A 313 6.23 -16.55 -22.97
C ILE A 313 7.08 -17.25 -21.92
#